data_AF-A0A9Y2P6S0-F1
#
_entry.id   AF-A0A9Y2P6S0-F1
#
_cell.length_a   1.000
_cell.length_b   1.000
_cell.length_c   1.000
_cell.angle_alpha   90.00
_cell.angle_beta   90.00
_cell.angle_gamma   90.00
#
_symmetry.space_group_name_H-M   'P 1'
#
loop_
_entity.id
_entity.type
_entity.pdbx_description
1 polymer ?
#
loop_
_entity_poly.entity_id
_entity_poly.type
_entity_poly.pdbx_seq_one_letter_code
_entity_poly.pdbx_strand_id
1 'polypeptide(L)'
;MPKRNQDPQELRDVLGANLRRLTKGLNVTQVARDLEIRRTQFNRYLHGESFPGPELLARICRHFKVDANILIRPIDETPETPERIALRHAIRAGRFDCAGDLTLTLTTLRAFRSTETARFILAQSAGTVNGTEFDLLAEEAGFSGLPQNPALILGSASKATQNEVLQ
;
A
#
# COMPACT_ATOMS: atom_id res chain seq x y z
N MET A 1 -4.61 -1.73 -24.28
CA MET A 1 -4.55 -2.06 -22.84
C MET A 1 -4.72 -3.56 -22.72
N PRO A 2 -3.72 -4.35 -22.28
CA PRO A 2 -3.97 -5.78 -22.08
C PRO A 2 -4.96 -5.90 -20.92
N LYS A 3 -6.13 -6.49 -21.18
CA LYS A 3 -7.02 -6.95 -20.10
C LYS A 3 -6.25 -8.04 -19.36
N ARG A 4 -5.75 -7.73 -18.17
CA ARG A 4 -5.18 -8.75 -17.28
C ARG A 4 -6.35 -9.68 -16.95
N ASN A 5 -6.40 -10.82 -17.63
CA ASN A 5 -7.46 -11.82 -17.47
C ASN A 5 -7.13 -12.56 -16.16
N GLN A 6 -7.31 -11.87 -15.02
CA GLN A 6 -7.05 -12.45 -13.72
C GLN A 6 -7.99 -13.64 -13.53
N ASP A 7 -7.43 -14.79 -13.18
CA ASP A 7 -8.21 -16.00 -12.91
C ASP A 7 -9.22 -15.66 -11.80
N PRO A 8 -10.52 -15.97 -11.96
CA PRO A 8 -11.49 -15.85 -10.88
C PRO A 8 -11.02 -16.47 -9.55
N GLN A 9 -10.16 -17.49 -9.59
CA GLN A 9 -9.54 -18.05 -8.38
C GLN A 9 -8.57 -17.06 -7.72
N GLU A 10 -7.66 -16.44 -8.48
CA GLU A 10 -6.72 -15.44 -7.95
C GLU A 10 -7.44 -14.29 -7.26
N LEU A 11 -8.53 -13.80 -7.86
CA LEU A 11 -9.36 -12.74 -7.27
C LEU A 11 -9.99 -13.17 -5.93
N ARG A 12 -10.40 -14.43 -5.81
CA ARG A 12 -10.91 -14.98 -4.54
C ARG A 12 -9.81 -15.10 -3.51
N ASP A 13 -8.62 -15.49 -3.92
CA ASP A 13 -7.47 -15.64 -3.03
C ASP A 13 -7.03 -14.27 -2.47
N VAL A 14 -7.01 -13.23 -3.32
CA VAL A 14 -6.76 -11.84 -2.91
C VAL A 14 -7.80 -11.37 -1.90
N LEU A 15 -9.10 -11.54 -2.21
CA LEU A 15 -10.16 -11.17 -1.28
C LEU A 15 -10.03 -11.90 0.05
N GLY A 16 -9.80 -13.22 0.02
CA GLY A 16 -9.64 -14.04 1.21
C GLY A 16 -8.45 -13.56 2.06
N ALA A 17 -7.31 -13.28 1.43
CA ALA A 17 -6.13 -12.72 2.11
C ALA A 17 -6.44 -11.38 2.79
N ASN A 18 -7.12 -10.48 2.09
CA ASN A 18 -7.53 -9.19 2.61
C ASN A 18 -8.49 -9.32 3.80
N LEU A 19 -9.51 -10.16 3.70
CA LEU A 19 -10.45 -10.39 4.80
C LEU A 19 -9.76 -11.01 6.03
N ARG A 20 -8.81 -11.95 5.83
CA ARG A 20 -8.00 -12.50 6.94
C ARG A 20 -7.16 -11.42 7.62
N ARG A 21 -6.63 -10.47 6.85
CA ARG A 21 -5.87 -9.33 7.36
C ARG A 21 -6.78 -8.37 8.15
N LEU A 22 -7.93 -8.01 7.61
CA LEU A 22 -8.92 -7.13 8.23
C LEU A 22 -9.52 -7.71 9.52
N THR A 23 -9.64 -9.03 9.59
CA THR A 23 -10.18 -9.75 10.75
C THR A 23 -9.10 -10.16 11.76
N LYS A 24 -7.83 -9.82 11.52
CA LYS A 24 -6.73 -10.20 12.41
C LYS A 24 -6.92 -9.59 13.79
N GLY A 25 -6.97 -10.45 14.82
CA GLY A 25 -7.20 -10.02 16.21
C GLY A 25 -8.67 -9.76 16.57
N LEU A 26 -9.61 -9.96 15.64
CA LEU A 26 -11.05 -9.81 15.86
C LEU A 26 -11.75 -11.16 16.06
N ASN A 27 -12.91 -11.14 16.73
CA ASN A 27 -13.77 -12.32 16.81
C ASN A 27 -14.61 -12.45 15.53
N VAL A 28 -14.26 -13.43 14.68
CA VAL A 28 -14.94 -13.71 13.40
C VAL A 28 -16.45 -13.91 13.55
N THR A 29 -16.92 -14.49 14.66
CA THR A 29 -18.36 -14.68 14.91
C THR A 29 -19.07 -13.37 15.22
N GLN A 30 -18.39 -12.41 15.84
CA GLN A 30 -18.92 -11.06 16.02
C GLN A 30 -18.95 -10.33 14.68
N VAL A 31 -17.86 -10.35 13.92
CA VAL A 31 -17.78 -9.73 12.58
C VAL A 31 -18.90 -10.24 11.66
N ALA A 32 -19.15 -11.56 11.62
CA ALA A 32 -20.22 -12.13 10.80
C ALA A 32 -21.62 -11.62 11.23
N ARG A 33 -21.85 -11.42 12.53
CA ARG A 33 -23.10 -10.85 13.07
C ARG A 33 -23.24 -9.39 12.68
N ASP A 34 -22.18 -8.60 12.82
CA ASP A 34 -22.16 -7.18 12.47
C ASP A 34 -22.36 -6.97 10.96
N LEU A 35 -21.88 -7.92 10.15
CA LEU A 35 -22.10 -7.95 8.71
C LEU A 35 -23.44 -8.56 8.32
N GLU A 36 -24.29 -9.00 9.26
CA GLU A 36 -25.59 -9.62 9.01
C GLU A 36 -25.51 -10.83 8.05
N ILE A 37 -24.53 -11.72 8.27
CA ILE A 37 -24.35 -12.96 7.50
C ILE A 37 -24.10 -14.16 8.40
N ARG A 38 -24.34 -15.36 7.87
CA ARG A 38 -23.99 -16.60 8.56
C ARG A 38 -22.47 -16.72 8.65
N ARG A 39 -21.96 -17.10 9.83
CA ARG A 39 -20.52 -17.34 10.05
C ARG A 39 -19.92 -18.31 9.03
N THR A 40 -20.62 -19.38 8.68
CA THR A 40 -20.16 -20.36 7.68
C THR A 40 -19.95 -19.70 6.33
N GLN A 41 -20.87 -18.83 5.89
CA GLN A 41 -20.74 -18.09 4.64
C GLN A 41 -19.56 -17.11 4.69
N PHE A 42 -19.36 -16.40 5.80
CA PHE A 42 -18.20 -15.52 5.95
C PHE A 42 -16.87 -16.30 5.89
N ASN A 43 -16.82 -17.46 6.53
CA ASN A 43 -15.65 -18.35 6.47
C ASN A 43 -15.33 -18.76 5.02
N ARG A 44 -16.33 -19.02 4.17
CA ARG A 44 -16.06 -19.33 2.76
C ARG A 44 -15.34 -18.18 2.03
N TYR A 45 -15.66 -16.93 2.37
CA TYR A 45 -14.94 -15.78 1.81
C TYR A 45 -13.53 -15.66 2.36
N LEU A 46 -13.34 -15.91 3.66
CA LEU A 46 -12.01 -15.95 4.29
C LEU A 46 -11.10 -17.00 3.65
N HIS A 47 -11.64 -18.09 3.10
CA HIS A 47 -10.87 -19.16 2.45
C HIS A 47 -10.86 -19.06 0.92
N GLY A 48 -11.44 -18.02 0.32
CA GLY A 48 -11.45 -17.86 -1.15
C GLY A 48 -12.35 -18.87 -1.89
N GLU A 49 -13.32 -19.47 -1.21
CA GLU A 49 -14.20 -20.49 -1.80
C GLU A 49 -15.35 -19.86 -2.61
N SER A 50 -15.78 -18.64 -2.27
CA SER A 50 -16.89 -17.93 -2.92
C SER A 50 -16.71 -16.41 -2.89
N PHE A 51 -17.54 -15.67 -3.64
CA PHE A 51 -17.59 -14.21 -3.61
C PHE A 51 -18.82 -13.70 -2.86
N PRO A 52 -18.69 -12.58 -2.11
CA PRO A 52 -19.85 -11.85 -1.63
C PRO A 52 -20.61 -11.23 -2.82
N GLY A 53 -21.94 -11.25 -2.75
CA GLY A 53 -22.75 -10.47 -3.68
C GLY A 53 -22.55 -8.95 -3.49
N PRO A 54 -22.97 -8.11 -4.44
CA PRO A 54 -22.70 -6.67 -4.43
C PRO A 54 -23.15 -5.95 -3.14
N GLU A 55 -24.34 -6.26 -2.63
CA GLU A 55 -24.84 -5.65 -1.40
C GLU A 55 -24.01 -6.02 -0.17
N LEU A 56 -23.64 -7.29 -0.05
CA LEU A 56 -22.80 -7.77 1.04
C LEU A 56 -21.39 -7.19 0.96
N LEU A 57 -20.83 -7.10 -0.25
CA LEU A 57 -19.54 -6.44 -0.47
C LEU A 57 -19.58 -4.99 0.01
N ALA A 58 -20.65 -4.25 -0.28
CA ALA A 58 -20.82 -2.88 0.19
C ALA A 58 -20.87 -2.80 1.74
N ARG A 59 -21.51 -3.76 2.42
CA ARG A 59 -21.50 -3.84 3.89
C ARG A 59 -20.11 -4.14 4.45
N ILE A 60 -19.39 -5.09 3.83
CA ILE A 60 -17.99 -5.41 4.20
C ILE A 60 -17.12 -4.16 4.08
N CYS A 61 -17.20 -3.46 2.94
CA CYS A 61 -16.45 -2.23 2.70
C CYS A 61 -16.74 -1.17 3.76
N ARG A 62 -18.03 -0.96 4.09
CA ARG A 62 -18.45 0.00 5.12
C ARG A 62 -17.99 -0.38 6.52
N HIS A 63 -18.10 -1.66 6.89
CA HIS A 63 -17.70 -2.16 8.21
C HIS A 63 -16.20 -1.96 8.45
N PHE A 64 -15.37 -2.29 7.46
CA PHE A 64 -13.91 -2.17 7.57
C PHE A 64 -13.35 -0.83 7.11
N LYS A 65 -14.19 0.09 6.61
CA LYS A 65 -13.80 1.39 6.06
C LYS A 65 -12.78 1.28 4.92
N VAL A 66 -13.00 0.31 4.04
CA VAL A 66 -12.21 0.04 2.83
C VAL A 66 -13.06 0.24 1.58
N ASP A 67 -12.43 0.25 0.41
CA ASP A 67 -13.12 0.31 -0.89
C ASP A 67 -13.22 -1.09 -1.56
N ALA A 68 -13.88 -1.17 -2.71
CA ALA A 68 -14.04 -2.44 -3.44
C ALA A 68 -12.74 -2.99 -4.04
N ASN A 69 -11.62 -2.24 -3.98
CA ASN A 69 -10.33 -2.74 -4.46
C ASN A 69 -9.80 -3.91 -3.64
N ILE A 70 -10.40 -4.20 -2.47
CA ILE A 70 -10.13 -5.44 -1.71
C ILE A 70 -10.36 -6.73 -2.52
N LEU A 71 -11.05 -6.66 -3.66
CA LEU A 71 -11.23 -7.78 -4.58
C LEU A 71 -10.02 -8.03 -5.49
N ILE A 72 -9.24 -6.99 -5.79
CA ILE A 72 -8.24 -7.00 -6.87
C ILE A 72 -6.83 -6.64 -6.42
N ARG A 73 -6.68 -6.10 -5.20
CA ARG A 73 -5.41 -5.62 -4.66
C ARG A 73 -5.29 -5.92 -3.16
N PRO A 74 -4.10 -6.26 -2.64
CA PRO A 74 -3.83 -6.30 -1.21
C PRO A 74 -4.16 -4.98 -0.49
N ILE A 75 -4.77 -5.02 0.69
CA ILE A 75 -5.16 -3.80 1.44
C ILE A 75 -3.96 -2.96 1.94
N ASP A 76 -2.79 -3.58 2.06
CA ASP A 76 -1.56 -2.89 2.48
C ASP A 76 -0.90 -2.15 1.30
N GLU A 77 -1.35 -2.36 0.06
CA GLU A 77 -0.87 -1.65 -1.11
C GLU A 77 -1.68 -0.37 -1.37
N THR A 78 -0.99 0.77 -1.37
CA THR A 78 -1.61 2.05 -1.73
C THR A 78 -2.08 2.03 -3.19
N PRO A 79 -3.31 2.46 -3.50
CA PRO A 79 -3.79 2.42 -4.86
C PRO A 79 -3.02 3.36 -5.79
N GLU A 80 -2.69 2.84 -6.97
CA GLU A 80 -2.16 3.62 -8.09
C GLU A 80 -3.29 4.39 -8.78
N THR A 81 -3.64 5.56 -8.22
CA THR A 81 -4.56 6.51 -8.87
C THR A 81 -3.84 7.24 -10.02
N PRO A 82 -4.56 7.78 -11.02
CA PRO A 82 -3.96 8.58 -12.09
C PRO A 82 -3.09 9.74 -11.55
N GLU A 83 -3.53 10.40 -10.48
CA GLU A 83 -2.81 11.48 -9.81
C GLU A 83 -1.52 10.98 -9.19
N ARG A 84 -1.56 9.83 -8.51
CA ARG A 84 -0.37 9.19 -7.92
C ARG A 84 0.63 8.78 -8.99
N ILE A 85 0.15 8.22 -10.10
CA ILE A 85 0.99 7.86 -11.25
C ILE A 85 1.68 9.11 -11.80
N ALA A 86 0.92 10.16 -12.08
CA ALA A 86 1.44 11.43 -12.60
C ALA A 86 2.48 12.04 -11.65
N LEU A 87 2.20 12.05 -10.35
CA LEU A 87 3.09 12.59 -9.32
C LEU A 87 4.40 11.77 -9.23
N ARG A 88 4.33 10.43 -9.23
CA ARG A 88 5.53 9.59 -9.28
C ARG A 88 6.38 9.90 -10.51
N HIS A 89 5.75 10.05 -11.68
CA HIS A 89 6.47 10.42 -12.90
C HIS A 89 7.10 11.82 -12.81
N ALA A 90 6.43 12.79 -12.20
CA ALA A 90 6.98 14.13 -11.98
C ALA A 90 8.21 14.07 -11.06
N ILE A 91 8.12 13.34 -9.94
CA ILE A 91 9.22 13.15 -8.98
C ILE A 91 10.43 12.48 -9.66
N ARG A 92 10.21 11.36 -10.36
CA ARG A 92 11.29 10.64 -11.06
C ARG A 92 11.94 11.46 -12.16
N ALA A 93 11.17 12.36 -12.80
CA ALA A 93 11.68 13.26 -13.82
C ALA A 93 12.35 14.53 -13.24
N GLY A 94 12.41 14.68 -11.91
CA GLY A 94 12.92 15.90 -11.27
C GLY A 94 12.06 17.14 -11.51
N ARG A 95 10.78 16.97 -11.90
CA ARG A 95 9.82 18.06 -12.16
C ARG A 95 8.94 18.38 -10.96
N PHE A 96 9.18 17.70 -9.85
CA PHE A 96 8.50 17.94 -8.57
C PHE A 96 9.58 17.99 -7.49
N ASP A 97 9.74 19.15 -6.88
CA ASP A 97 10.65 19.40 -5.78
C ASP A 97 9.82 19.84 -4.57
N CYS A 98 9.90 19.06 -3.49
CA CYS A 98 9.34 19.42 -2.20
C CYS A 98 10.42 19.65 -1.15
N ALA A 99 11.71 19.56 -1.51
CA ALA A 99 12.81 19.78 -0.60
C ALA A 99 12.79 21.25 -0.12
N GLY A 100 12.76 21.42 1.20
CA GLY A 100 12.59 22.73 1.84
C GLY A 100 11.16 23.07 2.30
N ASP A 101 10.14 22.32 1.86
CA ASP A 101 8.81 22.35 2.46
C ASP A 101 8.56 21.05 3.24
N LEU A 102 8.73 21.12 4.56
CA LEU A 102 8.57 19.97 5.44
C LEU A 102 7.14 19.39 5.38
N THR A 103 6.13 20.24 5.26
CA THR A 103 4.72 19.81 5.25
C THR A 103 4.39 19.06 3.97
N LEU A 104 4.82 19.60 2.82
CA LEU A 104 4.65 18.94 1.53
C LEU A 104 5.48 17.64 1.45
N THR A 105 6.70 17.65 2.00
CA THR A 105 7.55 16.46 2.07
C THR A 105 6.90 15.35 2.91
N LEU A 106 6.37 15.66 4.10
CA LEU A 106 5.65 14.69 4.92
C LEU A 106 4.43 14.12 4.20
N THR A 107 3.65 14.99 3.57
CA THR A 107 2.44 14.57 2.85
C THR A 107 2.78 13.62 1.70
N THR A 108 3.83 13.93 0.94
CA THR A 108 4.27 13.09 -0.19
C THR A 108 4.91 11.78 0.26
N LEU A 109 5.71 11.77 1.33
CA LEU A 109 6.28 10.55 1.90
C LEU A 109 5.20 9.61 2.44
N ARG A 110 4.19 10.13 3.14
CA ARG A 110 3.04 9.35 3.61
C ARG A 110 2.25 8.75 2.45
N ALA A 111 2.10 9.49 1.36
CA ALA A 111 1.50 8.95 0.15
C ALA A 111 2.35 7.80 -0.41
N PHE A 112 3.66 7.95 -0.51
CA PHE A 112 4.57 6.98 -1.14
C PHE A 112 5.29 6.04 -0.15
N ARG A 113 4.67 5.74 0.99
CA ARG A 113 5.28 4.98 2.09
C ARG A 113 5.89 3.64 1.63
N SER A 114 7.09 3.33 2.11
CA SER A 114 7.86 2.12 1.83
C SER A 114 8.16 1.88 0.35
N THR A 115 8.04 2.89 -0.51
CA THR A 115 8.32 2.77 -1.95
C THR A 115 9.67 3.37 -2.35
N GLU A 116 10.13 3.07 -3.56
CA GLU A 116 11.26 3.76 -4.19
C GLU A 116 11.02 5.27 -4.36
N THR A 117 9.78 5.69 -4.60
CA THR A 117 9.45 7.13 -4.77
C THR A 117 9.72 7.90 -3.47
N ALA A 118 9.43 7.29 -2.31
CA ALA A 118 9.80 7.88 -1.02
C ALA A 118 11.32 8.00 -0.84
N ARG A 119 12.12 7.05 -1.33
CA ARG A 119 13.59 7.16 -1.31
C ARG A 119 14.08 8.33 -2.17
N PHE A 120 13.49 8.56 -3.34
CA PHE A 120 13.80 9.73 -4.16
C PHE A 120 13.51 11.04 -3.42
N ILE A 121 12.35 11.14 -2.76
CA ILE A 121 11.99 12.31 -1.96
C ILE A 121 13.00 12.50 -0.81
N LEU A 122 13.31 11.45 -0.04
CA LEU A 122 14.29 11.52 1.05
C LEU A 122 15.67 11.95 0.57
N ALA A 123 16.11 11.45 -0.59
CA ALA A 123 17.39 11.82 -1.17
C ALA A 123 17.43 13.31 -1.57
N GLN A 124 16.32 13.88 -2.06
CA GLN A 124 16.20 15.31 -2.34
C GLN A 124 16.24 16.13 -1.05
N SER A 125 15.55 15.67 0.01
CA SER A 125 15.49 16.39 1.29
C SER A 125 16.76 16.29 2.14
N ALA A 126 17.66 15.33 1.88
CA ALA A 126 18.82 15.07 2.73
C ALA A 126 19.77 16.28 2.88
N GLY A 127 19.81 17.20 1.92
CA GLY A 127 20.60 18.44 2.02
C GLY A 127 19.86 19.67 2.56
N THR A 128 18.54 19.57 2.77
CA THR A 128 17.69 20.73 3.09
C THR A 128 17.14 20.71 4.51
N VAL A 129 17.24 19.59 5.22
CA VAL A 129 16.72 19.43 6.59
C VAL A 129 17.83 19.03 7.55
N ASN A 130 17.63 19.28 8.84
CA ASN A 130 18.58 18.81 9.86
C ASN A 130 18.43 17.31 10.14
N GLY A 131 19.35 16.71 10.91
CA GLY A 131 19.32 15.27 11.19
C GLY A 131 18.05 14.78 11.88
N THR A 132 17.53 15.54 12.86
CA THR A 132 16.29 15.16 13.56
C THR A 132 15.05 15.21 12.67
N GLU A 133 14.98 16.19 11.78
CA GLU A 133 13.91 16.29 10.77
C GLU A 133 14.04 15.15 9.76
N PHE A 134 15.26 14.84 9.31
CA PHE A 134 15.52 13.73 8.40
C PHE A 134 15.08 12.39 8.99
N ASP A 135 15.42 12.12 10.25
CA ASP A 135 15.03 10.88 10.94
C ASP A 135 13.49 10.74 11.01
N LEU A 136 12.80 11.84 11.31
CA LEU A 136 11.33 11.88 11.30
C LEU A 136 10.76 11.63 9.89
N LEU A 137 11.33 12.24 8.85
CA LEU A 137 10.91 11.99 7.47
C LEU A 137 11.14 10.52 7.07
N ALA A 138 12.27 9.93 7.46
CA ALA A 138 12.58 8.54 7.16
C ALA A 138 11.60 7.58 7.84
N GLU A 139 11.25 7.82 9.11
CA GLU A 139 10.27 7.02 9.85
C GLU A 139 8.88 7.08 9.21
N GLU A 140 8.41 8.29 8.87
CA GLU A 140 7.13 8.51 8.19
C GLU A 140 7.08 7.84 6.81
N ALA A 141 8.20 7.85 6.10
CA ALA A 141 8.39 7.13 4.84
C ALA A 141 8.41 5.60 5.01
N GLY A 142 8.39 5.07 6.23
CA GLY A 142 8.41 3.64 6.52
C GLY A 142 9.81 3.02 6.45
N PHE A 143 10.86 3.80 6.70
CA PHE A 143 12.23 3.35 6.78
C PHE A 143 12.84 3.65 8.16
N SER A 144 13.78 2.83 8.61
CA SER A 144 14.46 2.99 9.90
C SER A 144 15.97 2.98 9.69
N GLY A 145 16.69 3.93 10.31
CA GLY A 145 18.15 3.96 10.30
C GLY A 145 18.77 4.24 8.94
N LEU A 146 18.09 5.01 8.08
CA LEU A 146 18.67 5.48 6.83
C LEU A 146 19.72 6.56 7.11
N PRO A 147 20.92 6.49 6.50
CA PRO A 147 21.87 7.58 6.59
C PRO A 147 21.37 8.80 5.79
N GLN A 148 21.60 10.01 6.30
CA GLN A 148 21.34 11.27 5.59
C GLN A 148 22.37 11.51 4.48
N ASN A 149 22.41 10.59 3.51
CA ASN A 149 23.30 10.62 2.35
C ASN A 149 22.52 10.19 1.10
N PRO A 150 22.32 11.09 0.11
CA PRO A 150 21.52 10.82 -1.08
C PRO A 150 21.91 9.53 -1.83
N ALA A 151 23.22 9.26 -1.98
CA ALA A 151 23.70 8.09 -2.72
C ALA A 151 23.37 6.78 -1.98
N LEU A 152 23.49 6.77 -0.65
CA LEU A 152 23.18 5.58 0.16
C LEU A 152 21.67 5.33 0.26
N ILE A 153 20.86 6.39 0.34
CA ILE A 153 19.40 6.32 0.35
C ILE A 153 18.91 5.61 -0.93
N LEU A 154 19.42 6.02 -2.09
CA LEU A 154 19.06 5.45 -3.39
C LEU A 154 19.69 4.06 -3.62
N GLY A 155 20.92 3.84 -3.14
CA GLY A 155 21.68 2.59 -3.34
C GLY A 155 21.08 1.35 -2.64
N SER A 156 20.32 1.54 -1.56
CA SER A 156 19.63 0.44 -0.85
C SER A 156 18.55 -0.28 -1.68
N ALA A 157 18.18 0.26 -2.85
CA ALA A 157 17.18 -0.31 -3.76
C ALA A 157 17.72 -1.48 -4.63
N SER A 158 19.03 -1.60 -4.85
CA SER A 158 19.60 -2.55 -5.84
C SER A 158 19.56 -4.03 -5.42
N LYS A 159 19.25 -4.37 -4.16
CA LYS A 159 19.19 -5.79 -3.72
C LYS A 159 17.86 -6.50 -4.03
N ALA A 160 16.79 -5.78 -4.36
CA ALA A 160 15.49 -6.41 -4.62
C ALA A 160 15.30 -6.83 -6.09
N THR A 161 15.90 -6.11 -7.04
CA THR A 161 15.67 -6.34 -8.49
C THR A 161 16.50 -7.48 -9.09
N GLN A 162 17.51 -8.00 -8.39
CA GLN A 162 18.36 -9.09 -8.91
C GLN A 162 17.76 -10.49 -8.75
N ASN A 163 16.68 -10.67 -7.97
CA ASN A 163 16.07 -11.99 -7.74
C ASN A 163 14.87 -12.32 -8.65
N GLU A 164 14.45 -11.43 -9.56
CA GLU A 164 13.32 -11.69 -10.48
C GLU A 164 13.73 -11.97 -11.94
N VAL A 165 15.03 -12.03 -12.25
CA VAL A 165 15.53 -12.31 -13.62
C VAL A 165 16.17 -13.71 -13.76
N LEU A 166 16.17 -14.50 -12.68
CA LEU A 166 16.67 -15.88 -12.70
C LEU A 166 15.70 -16.83 -11.99
N GLN A 167 14.51 -17.02 -12.57
CA GLN A 167 13.75 -18.27 -12.52
C GLN A 167 13.00 -18.49 -13.84
#